data_AF-A0A5P8SYZ3-F1
#
_entry.id   AF-A0A5P8SYZ3-F1
#
_cell.length_a   1.000
_cell.length_b   1.000
_cell.length_c   1.000
_cell.angle_alpha   90.00
_cell.angle_beta   90.00
_cell.angle_gamma   90.00
#
_symmetry.space_group_name_H-M   'P 1'
#
loop_
_entity.id
_entity.type
_entity.pdbx_description
1 polymer ?
#
loop_
_entity_poly.entity_id
_entity_poly.type
_entity_poly.pdbx_seq_one_letter_code
_entity_poly.pdbx_strand_id
1 'polypeptide(L)' 'LVVCADSAVYAEGPARPTGGAAAVAMLIGPHAPIV' A
#
# COMPACT_ATOMS: atom_id res chain seq x y z
N LEU A 1 7.89 13.79 -1.30
CA LEU A 1 7.73 12.51 -0.58
C LEU A 1 6.28 12.09 -0.71
N VAL A 2 6.02 10.91 -1.26
CA VAL A 2 4.66 10.32 -1.36
C VAL A 2 4.64 9.06 -0.51
N VAL A 3 3.52 8.85 0.20
CA VAL A 3 3.30 7.67 1.04
C VAL A 3 1.93 7.09 0.72
N CYS A 4 1.90 5.80 0.39
CA CYS A 4 0.68 4.99 0.33
C CYS A 4 0.71 4.02 1.51
N ALA A 5 -0.35 3.98 2.31
CA ALA A 5 -0.45 3.08 3.45
C ALA A 5 -1.89 2.64 3.65
N ASP A 6 -2.09 1.34 3.85
CA ASP A 6 -3.41 0.75 4.10
C ASP A 6 -3.31 -0.49 4.98
N SER A 7 -4.38 -0.75 5.73
CA SER A 7 -4.57 -1.97 6.49
C SER A 7 -6.02 -2.42 6.38
N ALA A 8 -6.20 -3.58 5.74
CA ALA A 8 -7.49 -4.22 5.54
C ALA A 8 -7.61 -5.42 6.49
N VAL A 9 -8.31 -5.20 7.60
CA VAL A 9 -8.64 -6.24 8.59
C VAL A 9 -10.14 -6.48 8.54
N TYR A 10 -10.52 -7.71 8.18
CA TYR A 10 -11.91 -8.11 8.03
C TYR A 10 -12.33 -9.09 9.12
N ALA A 11 -13.58 -8.96 9.56
CA ALA A 11 -14.22 -9.91 10.48
C ALA A 11 -14.39 -11.30 9.82
N GLU A 12 -14.95 -12.26 10.55
CA GLU A 12 -15.25 -13.58 10.00
C GLU A 12 -16.16 -13.50 8.78
N GLY A 13 -15.86 -14.34 7.78
CA GLY A 13 -16.63 -14.41 6.55
C GLY A 13 -15.75 -14.58 5.31
N PRO A 14 -16.36 -14.61 4.11
CA PRO A 14 -15.66 -14.89 2.86
C PRO A 14 -14.59 -13.85 2.49
N ALA A 15 -14.70 -12.61 2.96
CA ALA A 15 -13.72 -11.55 2.70
C ALA A 15 -12.45 -11.66 3.57
N ARG A 16 -12.48 -12.44 4.67
CA ARG A 16 -11.36 -12.54 5.60
C ARG A 16 -10.03 -12.95 4.94
N PRO A 17 -9.98 -13.90 4.00
CA PRO A 17 -8.73 -14.29 3.34
C PRO A 17 -8.15 -13.21 2.41
N THR A 18 -8.89 -12.13 2.11
CA THR A 18 -8.44 -11.05 1.20
C THR A 18 -7.92 -9.82 1.95
N GLY A 19 -7.69 -9.92 3.26
CA GLY A 19 -7.08 -8.84 4.05
C GLY A 19 -5.59 -8.64 3.71
N GLY A 20 -4.97 -7.65 4.36
CA GLY A 20 -3.56 -7.34 4.15
C GLY A 20 -3.17 -6.01 4.78
N ALA A 21 -1.88 -5.73 4.85
CA ALA A 21 -1.38 -4.44 5.29
C ALA A 21 -0.09 -4.11 4.53
N ALA A 22 0.06 -2.85 4.13
CA ALA A 22 1.25 -2.38 3.44
C ALA A 22 1.49 -0.89 3.69
N ALA A 23 2.76 -0.51 3.62
CA ALA A 23 3.20 0.88 3.54
C ALA A 23 4.32 0.98 2.51
N VAL A 24 4.20 1.95 1.60
CA VAL A 24 5.17 2.20 0.53
C VAL A 24 5.50 3.70 0.52
N ALA A 25 6.80 4.01 0.60
CA ALA A 25 7.31 5.36 0.44
C ALA A 25 7.97 5.52 -0.92
N MET A 26 7.57 6.56 -1.65
CA MET A 26 8.12 6.90 -2.96
C MET A 26 8.75 8.30 -2.91
N LEU A 27 10.01 8.38 -3.34
CA LEU A 27 10.69 9.66 -3.52
C LEU A 27 10.44 10.16 -4.94
N ILE A 28 9.98 11.41 -5.06
CA ILE A 28 9.70 12.07 -6.35
C ILE A 28 10.72 13.18 -6.55
N GLY A 29 11.39 13.16 -7.70
CA GLY A 29 12.42 14.13 -8.06
C GLY A 29 12.81 14.05 -9.54
N PRO A 30 13.56 15.04 -10.04
CA PRO A 30 14.04 15.05 -11.42
C PRO A 30 14.99 13.87 -11.71
N HIS A 31 15.03 13.42 -12.97
CA HIS A 31 15.86 12.31 -13.45
C HIS A 31 15.60 10.97 -12.73
N ALA A 32 14.36 10.74 -12.29
CA ALA A 32 13.97 9.46 -11.71
C ALA A 32 14.07 8.33 -12.76
N PRO A 33 14.47 7.10 -12.34
CA PRO A 33 14.63 5.96 -13.25
C PRO A 33 13.30 5.31 -13.64
N ILE A 34 12.20 5.65 -12.96
CA ILE A 34 10.85 5.17 -13.24
C ILE A 34 10.06 6.36 -13.80
N VAL A 35 9.66 6.26 -15.09
CA VAL A 35 8.90 7.28 -15.84
C VAL A 35 7.45 6.88 -16.02
#